data_AF-A0A2V9UFZ2-F1
#
_entry.id   AF-A0A2V9UFZ2-F1
#
_cell.length_a   1.000
_cell.length_b   1.000
_cell.length_c   1.000
_cell.angle_alpha   90.00
_cell.angle_beta   90.00
_cell.angle_gamma   90.00
#
_symmetry.space_group_name_H-M   'P 1'
#
loop_
_entity.id
_entity.type
_entity.pdbx_description
1 polymer ?
#
loop_
_entity_poly.entity_id
_entity_poly.type
_entity_poly.pdbx_seq_one_letter_code
_entity_poly.pdbx_strand_id
1 'polypeptide(L)'
;MKAFRNLRLIGAALLLLALIGTAGFHFIEGWTWFDGLYMIVTTFTTIGYQEIHPLSHAGRIFNLALIVSGVSLVFLGIGSLTQALLEFELASFFGKRKMEREISR
;
A
#
# COMPACT_ATOMS: atom_id res chain seq x y z
N MET A 1 4.63 -17.95 7.94
CA MET A 1 5.29 -16.66 7.61
C MET A 1 4.37 -15.53 8.05
N LYS A 2 4.60 -14.97 9.25
CA LYS A 2 3.76 -13.89 9.79
C LYS A 2 3.81 -12.66 8.86
N ALA A 3 4.95 -12.43 8.21
CA ALA A 3 5.17 -11.36 7.24
C ALA A 3 4.18 -11.42 6.06
N PHE A 4 3.95 -12.58 5.45
CA PHE A 4 3.01 -12.72 4.34
C PHE A 4 1.55 -12.40 4.73
N ARG A 5 1.14 -12.72 5.96
CA ARG A 5 -0.19 -12.36 6.45
C ARG A 5 -0.32 -10.85 6.60
N ASN A 6 0.69 -10.19 7.18
CA ASN A 6 0.70 -8.74 7.34
C ASN A 6 0.67 -8.02 5.99
N LEU A 7 1.45 -8.50 5.00
CA LEU A 7 1.46 -7.94 3.65
C LEU A 7 0.09 -8.04 2.97
N ARG A 8 -0.62 -9.18 3.12
CA ARG A 8 -1.98 -9.33 2.61
C ARG A 8 -2.97 -8.36 3.25
N LEU A 9 -2.88 -8.19 4.58
CA LEU A 9 -3.74 -7.26 5.32
C LEU A 9 -3.49 -5.80 4.92
N ILE A 10 -2.22 -5.39 4.80
CA ILE A 10 -1.85 -4.04 4.37
C ILE A 10 -2.31 -3.80 2.93
N GLY A 11 -2.11 -4.77 2.02
CA GLY A 11 -2.59 -4.68 0.64
C GLY A 11 -4.10 -4.52 0.56
N ALA A 12 -4.86 -5.29 1.33
CA ALA A 12 -6.32 -5.16 1.42
C ALA A 12 -6.74 -3.80 1.99
N ALA A 13 -6.05 -3.29 3.01
CA ALA A 13 -6.32 -1.98 3.60
C ALA A 13 -6.04 -0.84 2.61
N LEU A 14 -4.95 -0.92 1.83
CA LEU A 14 -4.63 0.05 0.78
C LEU A 14 -5.68 0.04 -0.33
N LEU A 15 -6.13 -1.14 -0.77
CA LEU A 15 -7.20 -1.25 -1.76
C LEU A 15 -8.51 -0.65 -1.23
N LEU A 16 -8.87 -0.94 0.02
CA LEU A 16 -10.05 -0.37 0.66
C LEU A 16 -9.97 1.16 0.76
N LEU A 17 -8.84 1.70 1.21
CA LEU A 17 -8.62 3.15 1.24
C LEU A 17 -8.64 3.77 -0.14
N ALA A 18 -8.14 3.08 -1.17
CA ALA A 18 -8.19 3.59 -2.53
C ALA A 18 -9.63 3.68 -3.05
N LEU A 19 -10.47 2.69 -2.75
CA LEU A 19 -11.89 2.70 -3.08
C LEU A 19 -12.64 3.78 -2.31
N ILE A 20 -12.40 3.90 -1.00
CA ILE A 20 -12.99 4.96 -0.15
C ILE A 20 -12.56 6.34 -0.66
N GLY A 21 -11.28 6.49 -0.99
CA GLY A 21 -10.70 7.72 -1.49
C GLY A 21 -11.33 8.17 -2.80
N THR A 22 -11.42 7.24 -3.76
CA THR A 22 -12.02 7.47 -5.07
C THR A 22 -13.51 7.81 -4.94
N ALA A 23 -14.25 7.06 -4.14
CA ALA A 23 -15.66 7.34 -3.86
C ALA A 23 -15.84 8.69 -3.16
N GLY A 24 -14.96 9.02 -2.20
CA GLY A 24 -14.99 10.29 -1.51
C GLY A 24 -14.80 11.48 -2.45
N PHE A 25 -13.82 11.43 -3.35
CA PHE A 25 -13.66 12.49 -4.36
C PHE A 25 -14.86 12.57 -5.32
N HIS A 26 -15.44 11.43 -5.70
CA HIS A 26 -16.65 11.43 -6.52
C HIS A 26 -17.84 12.10 -5.83
N PHE A 27 -18.11 11.77 -4.56
CA PHE A 27 -19.28 12.27 -3.84
C PHE A 27 -19.09 13.66 -3.21
N ILE A 28 -17.89 14.00 -2.75
CA ILE A 28 -17.60 15.30 -2.10
C ILE A 28 -17.35 16.37 -3.15
N GLU A 29 -16.57 16.06 -4.19
CA GLU A 29 -16.12 17.05 -5.17
C GLU A 29 -16.79 16.90 -6.54
N GLY A 30 -17.58 15.84 -6.77
CA GLY A 30 -18.24 15.59 -8.05
C GLY A 30 -17.28 15.17 -9.16
N TRP A 31 -16.05 14.75 -8.83
CA TRP A 31 -15.06 14.35 -9.81
C TRP A 31 -15.45 13.05 -10.51
N THR A 32 -14.92 12.81 -11.71
CA THR A 32 -15.10 11.51 -12.35
C THR A 32 -14.44 10.41 -11.53
N TRP A 33 -14.94 9.18 -11.60
CA TRP A 33 -14.35 8.02 -10.92
C TRP A 33 -12.86 7.84 -11.26
N PHE A 34 -12.49 8.12 -12.51
CA PHE A 34 -11.11 8.02 -12.96
C PHE A 34 -10.22 9.11 -12.36
N ASP A 35 -10.69 10.35 -12.31
CA ASP A 35 -9.94 11.44 -11.68
C ASP A 35 -9.74 11.16 -10.17
N GLY A 36 -10.79 10.72 -9.48
CA GLY A 36 -10.67 10.31 -8.08
C GLY A 36 -9.61 9.21 -7.88
N LEU A 37 -9.61 8.19 -8.75
CA LEU A 37 -8.62 7.12 -8.70
C LEU A 37 -7.20 7.62 -9.01
N TYR A 38 -7.05 8.48 -10.02
CA TYR A 38 -5.76 9.06 -10.39
C TYR A 38 -5.18 9.92 -9.24
N MET A 39 -6.04 10.67 -8.54
CA MET A 39 -5.64 11.47 -7.37
C MET A 39 -5.11 10.57 -6.26
N ILE A 40 -5.80 9.46 -5.99
CA ILE A 40 -5.38 8.49 -4.98
C ILE A 40 -4.05 7.82 -5.36
N VAL A 41 -3.91 7.38 -6.61
CA VAL A 41 -2.68 6.73 -7.08
C VAL A 41 -1.49 7.67 -6.93
N THR A 42 -1.59 8.90 -7.45
CA THR A 42 -0.51 9.89 -7.36
C THR A 42 -0.17 10.29 -5.91
N THR A 43 -1.16 10.26 -5.03
CA THR A 43 -0.98 10.50 -3.58
C THR A 43 -0.25 9.34 -2.91
N PHE A 44 -0.69 8.10 -3.12
CA PHE A 44 -0.10 6.92 -2.47
C PHE A 44 1.30 6.62 -2.98
N THR A 45 1.58 6.90 -4.25
CA THR A 45 2.94 6.80 -4.80
C THR A 45 3.81 7.99 -4.44
N THR A 46 3.31 8.95 -3.67
CA THR A 46 4.02 10.18 -3.27
C THR A 46 4.53 11.02 -4.45
N ILE A 47 3.94 10.85 -5.64
CA ILE A 47 4.26 11.69 -6.82
C ILE A 47 3.72 13.10 -6.57
N GLY A 48 2.50 13.22 -6.03
CA GLY A 48 1.96 14.44 -5.45
C GLY A 48 2.20 15.71 -6.26
N TYR A 49 1.82 15.72 -7.54
CA TYR A 49 2.11 16.84 -8.43
C TYR A 49 1.28 18.09 -8.08
N GLN A 50 -0.01 18.05 -8.39
CA GLN A 50 -1.03 19.02 -8.00
C GLN A 50 -2.38 18.30 -7.88
N GLU A 51 -3.35 18.94 -7.24
CA GLU A 51 -4.73 18.49 -7.27
C GLU A 51 -5.23 18.48 -8.74
N ILE A 52 -5.91 17.43 -9.16
CA ILE A 52 -6.42 17.32 -10.54
C ILE A 52 -7.40 18.44 -10.84
N HIS A 53 -8.27 18.71 -9.87
CA HIS A 53 -9.20 19.83 -9.86
C HIS A 53 -9.10 20.55 -8.50
N PRO A 54 -9.58 21.79 -8.38
CA PRO A 54 -9.54 22.51 -7.11
C PRO A 54 -10.36 21.78 -6.04
N LEU A 55 -9.76 21.54 -4.87
CA LEU A 55 -10.48 20.96 -3.73
C LEU A 55 -11.25 22.01 -2.93
N SER A 56 -12.51 21.69 -2.61
CA SER A 56 -13.29 22.39 -1.58
C SER A 56 -12.64 22.26 -0.19
N HIS A 57 -13.08 23.06 0.78
CA HIS A 57 -12.56 22.95 2.15
C HIS A 57 -12.80 21.55 2.75
N ALA A 58 -13.97 20.95 2.47
CA ALA A 58 -14.29 19.59 2.90
C ALA A 58 -13.39 18.55 2.20
N GLY A 59 -13.17 18.69 0.89
CA GLY A 59 -12.27 17.85 0.12
C GLY A 59 -10.83 17.91 0.60
N ARG A 60 -10.35 19.08 1.05
CA ARG A 60 -9.02 19.23 1.64
C ARG A 60 -8.88 18.48 2.96
N ILE A 61 -9.87 18.58 3.86
CA ILE A 61 -9.86 17.84 5.12
C ILE A 61 -9.88 16.33 4.85
N PHE A 62 -10.72 15.90 3.91
CA PHE A 62 -10.78 14.51 3.47
C PHE A 62 -9.44 14.02 2.88
N ASN A 63 -8.86 14.79 1.97
CA ASN A 63 -7.59 14.48 1.34
C ASN A 63 -6.46 14.42 2.38
N LEU A 64 -6.47 15.30 3.38
CA LEU A 64 -5.48 15.28 4.47
C LEU A 64 -5.55 13.97 5.27
N ALA A 65 -6.75 13.47 5.57
CA ALA A 65 -6.92 12.18 6.23
C ALA A 65 -6.44 11.01 5.35
N LEU A 66 -6.71 11.05 4.03
CA LEU A 66 -6.23 10.06 3.07
C LEU A 66 -4.71 10.05 2.94
N ILE A 67 -4.06 11.21 2.91
CA ILE A 67 -2.61 11.32 2.83
C ILE A 67 -1.98 10.67 4.07
N VAL A 68 -2.41 11.06 5.27
CA VAL A 68 -1.84 10.54 6.53
C VAL A 68 -2.03 9.03 6.62
N SER A 69 -3.22 8.51 6.32
CA SER A 69 -3.52 7.08 6.40
C SER A 69 -2.86 6.26 5.30
N GLY A 70 -3.02 6.68 4.04
CA GLY A 70 -2.53 5.99 2.85
C GLY A 70 -1.00 5.93 2.80
N VAL A 71 -0.32 7.07 3.00
CA VAL A 71 1.14 7.13 2.97
C VAL A 71 1.73 6.28 4.12
N SER A 72 1.16 6.36 5.32
CA SER A 72 1.60 5.52 6.45
C SER A 72 1.49 4.02 6.13
N LEU A 73 0.39 3.59 5.50
CA LEU A 73 0.21 2.19 5.11
C LEU A 73 1.16 1.75 4.00
N VAL A 74 1.49 2.62 3.04
CA VAL A 74 2.52 2.34 2.03
C VAL A 74 3.87 2.10 2.70
N PHE A 75 4.29 2.95 3.65
CA PHE A 75 5.54 2.76 4.40
C PHE A 75 5.54 1.45 5.20
N LEU A 76 4.44 1.13 5.89
CA LEU A 76 4.30 -0.15 6.60
C LEU A 76 4.34 -1.35 5.64
N GLY A 77 3.78 -1.19 4.44
CA GLY A 77 3.81 -2.18 3.38
C GLY A 77 5.23 -2.47 2.90
N ILE A 78 6.03 -1.42 2.65
CA ILE A 78 7.45 -1.55 2.29
C ILE A 78 8.21 -2.28 3.40
N GLY A 79 8.04 -1.86 4.66
CA GLY A 79 8.69 -2.53 5.80
C GLY A 79 8.33 -4.02 5.92
N SER A 80 7.05 -4.34 5.72
CA SER A 80 6.56 -5.73 5.75
C SER A 80 7.07 -6.55 4.56
N LEU A 81 7.21 -5.94 3.39
CA LEU A 81 7.77 -6.57 2.20
C LEU A 81 9.25 -6.91 2.42
N THR A 82 10.04 -5.97 2.95
CA THR A 82 11.44 -6.20 3.31
C THR A 82 11.59 -7.36 4.30
N GLN A 83 10.75 -7.41 5.33
CA GLN A 83 10.73 -8.53 6.28
C GLN A 83 10.38 -9.87 5.60
N ALA A 84 9.42 -9.88 4.68
CA ALA A 84 9.04 -11.08 3.95
C ALA A 84 10.18 -11.59 3.04
N LEU A 85 10.92 -10.69 2.38
CA LEU A 85 12.07 -11.03 1.56
C LEU A 85 13.21 -11.61 2.41
N LEU A 86 13.51 -11.03 3.57
CA LEU A 86 14.49 -11.56 4.51
C LEU A 86 14.10 -12.95 5.04
N GLU A 87 12.82 -13.16 5.39
CA GLU A 87 12.31 -14.48 5.80
C GLU A 87 12.49 -15.52 4.66
N PHE A 88 12.24 -15.11 3.42
CA PHE A 88 12.35 -15.98 2.24
C PHE A 88 13.80 -16.39 1.96
N GLU A 89 14.75 -15.45 1.99
CA GLU A 89 16.17 -15.75 1.80
C GLU A 89 16.70 -16.70 2.88
N LEU A 90 16.40 -16.43 4.15
CA LEU A 90 16.80 -17.30 5.26
C LEU A 90 16.23 -18.72 5.10
N ALA A 91 14.94 -18.85 4.77
CA ALA A 91 14.32 -20.15 4.54
C ALA A 91 15.01 -20.92 3.39
N SER A 92 15.37 -20.23 2.31
CA SER A 92 16.08 -20.84 1.18
C SER A 92 17.50 -21.30 1.55
N PHE A 93 18.21 -20.52 2.36
CA PHE A 93 19.58 -20.81 2.80
C PHE A 93 19.63 -22.00 3.77
N PHE A 94 18.74 -22.03 4.76
CA PHE A 94 18.65 -23.15 5.70
C PHE A 94 18.09 -24.43 5.04
N GLY A 95 17.20 -24.29 4.05
CA GLY A 95 16.71 -25.42 3.25
C GLY A 95 17.83 -26.12 2.47
N LYS A 96 18.72 -25.36 1.85
CA LYS A 96 19.84 -25.90 1.05
C LYS A 96 20.86 -26.67 1.91
N ARG A 97 21.23 -26.14 3.09
CA ARG A 97 22.15 -26.81 4.03
C ARG A 97 21.59 -28.12 4.62
N LYS A 98 20.26 -28.22 4.81
CA LYS A 98 19.63 -29.46 5.26
C LYS A 98 19.70 -30.54 4.18
N MET A 99 19.42 -30.16 2.93
CA MET A 99 19.47 -31.07 1.78
C MET A 99 20.89 -31.61 1.54
N GLU A 100 21.92 -30.78 1.65
CA GLU A 100 23.32 -31.21 1.50
C GLU A 100 23.76 -32.25 2.55
N ARG A 101 23.26 -32.14 3.80
CA ARG A 101 23.54 -33.12 4.85
C ARG A 101 22.79 -34.44 4.70
N GLU A 102 21.65 -34.44 4.01
CA GLU A 102 20.89 -35.66 3.70
C GLU A 102 21.49 -36.39 2.49
N ILE A 103 22.05 -35.67 1.52
CA ILE A 103 22.73 -36.27 0.35
C ILE A 103 24.12 -36.81 0.70
N SER A 104 24.81 -36.20 1.68
CA SER A 104 26.15 -36.64 2.10
C SER A 104 26.16 -37.86 3.04
N ARG A 105 25.03 -38.54 3.22
CA ARG A 105 24.85 -39.68 4.11
C ARG A 105 24.43 -40.91 3.31
#